data_AF-A0A2G2Z2F9-F1
#
_entry.id   AF-A0A2G2Z2F9-F1
#
_cell.length_a   1.000
_cell.length_b   1.000
_cell.length_c   1.000
_cell.angle_alpha   90.00
_cell.angle_beta   90.00
_cell.angle_gamma   90.00
#
_symmetry.space_group_name_H-M   'P 1'
#
loop_
_entity.id
_entity.type
_entity.pdbx_description
1 polymer ?
#
loop_
_entity_poly.entity_id
_entity_poly.type
_entity_poly.pdbx_seq_one_letter_code
_entity_poly.pdbx_strand_id
1 'polypeptide(L)'
;MWWYFLQSNVEEHERFYREFGAGVSEDKEDEDVAEMSESKRNSKPSDFQTLFGGNNNDHFMIGIKFTRRSIRLYGDFYSSDMIVAYPLGLITKIGEAELYKDKNVDYLSSIEVLIVLIVDHADIILMQNWSHTNTIVEQLNRIPSEQHGTDIMHIRQWYLDGQAPLYRQSIILSSHISPDINGLFNHHCLNHEGKVKLASEYKGVLPKVVLQIQQIYERFDANTAEDADDARFDYFTKKVFPKIKDSTQGGIMLFSSSYFEFIRVRNFLKSQEASYCLLGEYTEQSDISRARVWFFDGKKKIMLYTERAHFYHRYKILS
;
A
#
# COMPACT_ATOMS: atom_id res chain seq x y z
N MET A 1 30.97 -3.17 26.16
CA MET A 1 31.53 -1.79 26.09
C MET A 1 31.11 -1.02 24.83
N TRP A 2 30.10 -1.48 24.06
CA TRP A 2 29.56 -0.76 22.88
C TRP A 2 28.15 -0.18 23.09
N TRP A 3 27.50 -0.47 24.22
CA TRP A 3 26.12 -0.09 24.52
C TRP A 3 25.98 1.25 25.27
N TYR A 4 27.09 1.93 25.61
CA TYR A 4 27.08 3.13 26.47
C TYR A 4 27.33 4.46 25.72
N PHE A 5 27.47 4.47 24.39
CA PHE A 5 27.83 5.68 23.63
C PHE A 5 26.68 6.39 22.91
N LEU A 6 25.45 5.88 22.96
CA LEU A 6 24.27 6.54 22.40
C LEU A 6 23.38 7.09 23.52
N GLN A 7 23.92 8.03 24.33
CA GLN A 7 23.08 9.11 24.85
C GLN A 7 22.85 10.09 23.71
N SER A 8 22.06 9.66 22.72
CA SER A 8 21.86 10.41 21.48
C SER A 8 20.98 11.61 21.78
N ASN A 9 21.54 12.81 21.71
CA ASN A 9 20.72 14.01 21.57
C ASN A 9 20.05 13.91 20.18
N VAL A 10 18.73 13.76 20.14
CA VAL A 10 17.96 13.70 18.88
C VAL A 10 17.38 15.07 18.63
N GLU A 11 17.91 15.75 17.62
CA GLU A 11 17.42 17.06 17.19
C GLU A 11 16.10 16.87 16.41
N GLU A 12 15.16 17.80 16.57
CA GLU A 12 13.82 17.78 15.94
C GLU A 12 12.91 16.60 16.37
N HIS A 13 13.22 15.94 17.49
CA HIS A 13 12.40 14.85 18.01
C HIS A 13 11.01 15.30 18.50
N GLU A 14 10.89 16.52 19.01
CA GLU A 14 9.59 17.13 19.37
C GLU A 14 8.69 17.30 18.15
N ARG A 15 9.25 17.69 17.00
CA ARG A 15 8.52 17.77 15.73
C ARG A 15 8.07 16.38 15.27
N PHE A 16 8.95 15.40 15.35
CA PHE A 16 8.60 14.01 15.03
C PHE A 16 7.45 13.49 15.92
N TYR A 17 7.47 13.75 17.22
CA TYR A 17 6.38 13.33 18.10
C TYR A 17 5.08 14.12 17.87
N ARG A 18 5.16 15.38 17.44
CA ARG A 18 3.94 16.11 17.04
C ARG A 18 3.33 15.51 15.78
N GLU A 19 4.15 15.13 14.80
CA GLU A 19 3.69 14.60 13.52
C GLU A 19 3.30 13.10 13.59
N PHE A 20 3.95 12.31 14.44
CA PHE A 20 3.81 10.84 14.46
C PHE A 20 3.56 10.24 15.85
N GLY A 21 3.56 11.04 16.90
CA GLY A 21 3.28 10.58 18.26
C GLY A 21 1.81 10.26 18.44
N ALA A 22 1.53 9.10 19.05
CA ALA A 22 0.19 8.74 19.48
C ALA A 22 -0.18 9.57 20.73
N GLY A 23 -0.77 10.76 20.55
CA GLY A 23 -1.54 11.40 21.63
C GLY A 23 -1.34 12.89 21.94
N VAL A 24 -0.71 13.71 21.08
CA VAL A 24 -0.71 15.18 21.30
C VAL A 24 -1.01 15.93 20.01
N SER A 25 -2.28 15.94 19.61
CA SER A 25 -2.81 17.01 18.77
C SER A 25 -3.09 18.22 19.66
N GLU A 26 -2.04 18.93 20.08
CA GLU A 26 -2.18 20.34 20.47
C GLU A 26 -2.16 21.20 19.20
N ASP A 27 -3.24 21.12 18.43
CA ASP A 27 -3.66 22.19 17.54
C ASP A 27 -5.18 22.27 17.64
N LYS A 28 -5.61 23.05 18.65
CA LYS A 28 -6.98 23.53 18.80
C LYS A 28 -7.25 24.50 17.67
N GLU A 29 -7.78 24.04 16.54
CA GLU A 29 -8.50 24.93 15.62
C GLU A 29 -9.52 24.25 14.68
N ASP A 30 -9.87 22.97 14.86
CA ASP A 30 -10.98 22.31 14.16
C ASP A 30 -11.82 21.44 15.11
N GLU A 31 -12.49 22.07 16.09
CA GLU A 31 -13.29 21.38 17.13
C GLU A 31 -14.59 20.73 16.61
N ASP A 32 -15.03 20.96 15.36
CA ASP A 32 -16.32 20.43 14.89
C ASP A 32 -16.24 19.10 14.10
N VAL A 33 -15.04 18.61 13.77
CA VAL A 33 -14.87 17.37 12.96
C VAL A 33 -14.22 16.23 13.74
N ALA A 34 -13.50 16.53 14.83
CA ALA A 34 -12.72 15.56 15.59
C ALA A 34 -13.58 14.68 16.54
N GLU A 35 -14.59 15.24 17.21
CA GLU A 35 -15.39 14.49 18.20
C GLU A 35 -16.22 13.34 17.58
N MET A 36 -16.55 13.44 16.29
CA MET A 36 -17.30 12.39 15.59
C MET A 36 -16.42 11.20 15.15
N SER A 37 -15.09 11.32 15.30
CA SER A 37 -14.10 10.34 14.81
C SER A 37 -13.63 9.35 15.89
N GLU A 38 -13.49 9.77 17.15
CA GLU A 38 -13.02 8.90 18.25
C GLU A 38 -14.04 7.82 18.64
N SER A 39 -15.33 8.19 18.72
CA SER A 39 -16.40 7.25 19.06
C SER A 39 -16.58 6.13 18.02
N LYS A 40 -16.31 6.41 16.74
CA LYS A 40 -16.32 5.41 15.66
C LYS A 40 -15.02 4.59 15.58
N ARG A 41 -13.87 5.14 15.98
CA ARG A 41 -12.58 4.41 16.04
C ARG A 41 -12.59 3.31 17.10
N ASN A 42 -13.22 3.56 18.25
CA ASN A 42 -13.32 2.60 19.36
C ASN A 42 -14.23 1.38 19.05
N SER A 43 -15.10 1.43 18.03
CA SER A 43 -15.96 0.29 17.65
C SER A 43 -15.28 -0.71 16.71
N LYS A 44 -14.11 -0.35 16.16
CA LYS A 44 -13.38 -1.17 15.20
C LYS A 44 -12.37 -2.10 15.90
N PRO A 45 -12.01 -3.24 15.31
CA PRO A 45 -11.15 -4.21 15.97
C PRO A 45 -9.73 -3.66 16.20
N SER A 46 -8.99 -4.27 17.13
CA SER A 46 -7.70 -3.74 17.60
C SER A 46 -6.66 -3.60 16.49
N ASP A 47 -6.68 -4.48 15.50
CA ASP A 47 -5.81 -4.40 14.31
C ASP A 47 -6.10 -3.15 13.46
N PHE A 48 -7.37 -2.77 13.29
CA PHE A 48 -7.75 -1.53 12.60
C PHE A 48 -7.25 -0.30 13.38
N GLN A 49 -7.29 -0.33 14.70
CA GLN A 49 -6.80 0.77 15.54
C GLN A 49 -5.28 0.88 15.48
N THR A 50 -4.55 -0.24 15.46
CA THR A 50 -3.10 -0.22 15.23
C THR A 50 -2.75 0.36 13.86
N LEU A 51 -3.55 0.05 12.84
CA LEU A 51 -3.34 0.50 11.46
C LEU A 51 -3.67 1.98 11.23
N PHE A 52 -4.81 2.45 11.72
CA PHE A 52 -5.36 3.78 11.40
C PHE A 52 -5.43 4.73 12.60
N GLY A 53 -4.93 4.30 13.76
CA GLY A 53 -4.92 5.09 15.00
C GLY A 53 -3.81 6.14 15.06
N GLY A 54 -2.80 6.03 14.20
CA GLY A 54 -1.72 7.00 14.07
C GLY A 54 -1.95 8.02 12.95
N ASN A 55 -0.85 8.66 12.54
CA ASN A 55 -0.84 9.54 11.38
C ASN A 55 -1.00 8.72 10.09
N ASN A 56 -2.05 9.00 9.32
CA ASN A 56 -2.35 8.36 8.04
C ASN A 56 -1.86 9.22 6.86
N ASN A 57 -0.79 9.99 7.03
CA ASN A 57 -0.23 10.80 5.96
C ASN A 57 0.56 9.94 4.97
N ASP A 58 -0.02 9.74 3.80
CA ASP A 58 0.57 8.97 2.71
C ASP A 58 1.74 9.69 1.99
N HIS A 59 2.09 10.93 2.37
CA HIS A 59 3.19 11.69 1.77
C HIS A 59 4.40 11.87 2.69
N PHE A 60 4.59 11.00 3.69
CA PHE A 60 5.70 11.17 4.61
C PHE A 60 7.06 10.97 3.93
N MET A 61 8.00 11.87 4.22
CA MET A 61 9.40 11.79 3.79
C MET A 61 10.29 12.48 4.83
N ILE A 62 11.28 11.76 5.36
CA ILE A 62 12.18 12.24 6.41
C ILE A 62 13.62 11.92 6.01
N GLY A 63 14.46 12.94 5.94
CA GLY A 63 15.91 12.79 5.88
C GLY A 63 16.49 12.71 7.28
N ILE A 64 17.34 11.73 7.53
CA ILE A 64 18.03 11.51 8.81
C ILE A 64 19.52 11.64 8.57
N LYS A 65 20.14 12.51 9.37
CA LYS A 65 21.58 12.78 9.32
C LYS A 65 22.22 12.37 10.63
N PHE A 66 23.27 11.56 10.55
CA PHE A 66 24.09 11.17 11.69
C PHE A 66 25.24 12.15 11.86
N THR A 67 25.31 12.80 13.01
CA THR A 67 26.51 13.52 13.44
C THR A 67 27.27 12.68 14.45
N ARG A 68 28.51 13.07 14.75
CA ARG A 68 29.35 12.35 15.74
C ARG A 68 28.73 12.28 17.14
N ARG A 69 27.74 13.14 17.46
CA ARG A 69 27.17 13.29 18.81
C ARG A 69 25.64 13.37 18.84
N SER A 70 24.99 13.61 17.70
CA SER A 70 23.54 13.78 17.61
C SER A 70 22.99 13.11 16.35
N ILE A 71 21.69 12.82 16.39
CA ILE A 71 20.92 12.41 15.22
C ILE A 71 20.00 13.58 14.90
N ARG A 72 20.06 14.09 13.66
CA ARG A 72 19.18 15.17 13.21
C ARG A 72 18.09 14.59 12.31
N LEU A 73 16.84 14.71 12.75
CA LEU A 73 15.66 14.41 11.96
C LEU A 73 15.33 15.60 11.04
N TYR A 74 14.64 15.34 9.93
CA TYR A 74 14.27 16.35 8.92
C TYR A 74 15.48 17.08 8.31
N GLY A 75 16.58 16.35 8.11
CA GLY A 75 17.71 16.83 7.31
C GLY A 75 17.33 16.99 5.83
N ASP A 76 18.05 17.86 5.13
CA ASP A 76 17.95 17.95 3.68
C ASP A 76 18.38 16.63 3.02
N PHE A 77 17.65 16.17 2.00
CA PHE A 77 17.84 14.84 1.42
C PHE A 77 19.23 14.65 0.81
N TYR A 78 19.82 15.71 0.23
CA TYR A 78 21.18 15.67 -0.32
C TYR A 78 22.28 15.52 0.73
N SER A 79 21.99 15.89 1.98
CA SER A 79 22.95 15.84 3.08
C SER A 79 22.61 14.81 4.15
N SER A 80 21.56 14.02 3.92
CA SER A 80 21.07 12.98 4.82
C SER A 80 21.74 11.65 4.51
N ASP A 81 22.04 10.90 5.55
CA ASP A 81 22.64 9.57 5.44
C ASP A 81 21.58 8.48 5.24
N MET A 82 20.35 8.73 5.70
CA MET A 82 19.22 7.83 5.56
C MET A 82 17.96 8.60 5.17
N ILE A 83 17.19 8.08 4.22
CA ILE A 83 15.91 8.63 3.81
C ILE A 83 14.83 7.61 4.16
N VAL A 84 13.84 8.03 4.95
CA VAL A 84 12.67 7.24 5.29
C VAL A 84 11.47 7.90 4.63
N ALA A 85 10.85 7.21 3.68
CA ALA A 85 9.81 7.80 2.87
C ALA A 85 8.73 6.79 2.49
N TYR A 86 7.51 7.29 2.32
CA TYR A 86 6.42 6.54 1.72
C TYR A 86 6.56 6.54 0.19
N PRO A 87 6.19 5.43 -0.51
CA PRO A 87 6.25 5.37 -1.96
C PRO A 87 5.51 6.52 -2.67
N LEU A 88 4.31 6.89 -2.19
CA LEU A 88 3.54 7.99 -2.78
C LEU A 88 4.24 9.36 -2.63
N GLY A 89 4.96 9.59 -1.54
CA GLY A 89 5.79 10.79 -1.36
C GLY A 89 6.93 10.86 -2.40
N LEU A 90 7.65 9.75 -2.58
CA LEU A 90 8.75 9.66 -3.53
C LEU A 90 8.29 9.81 -4.98
N ILE A 91 7.20 9.12 -5.38
CA ILE A 91 6.70 9.21 -6.76
C ILE A 91 6.22 10.62 -7.09
N THR A 92 5.63 11.34 -6.12
CA THR A 92 5.24 12.74 -6.29
C THR A 92 6.46 13.62 -6.56
N LYS A 93 7.58 13.39 -5.85
CA LYS A 93 8.83 14.12 -6.09
C LYS A 93 9.48 13.78 -7.42
N ILE A 94 9.42 12.51 -7.84
CA ILE A 94 9.90 12.09 -9.16
C ILE A 94 9.05 12.75 -10.26
N GLY A 95 7.73 12.73 -10.14
CA GLY A 95 6.82 13.38 -11.09
C GLY A 95 7.01 14.90 -11.15
N GLU A 96 7.24 15.56 -10.01
CA GLU A 96 7.61 16.98 -9.97
C GLU A 96 8.92 17.25 -10.72
N ALA A 97 9.93 16.39 -10.59
CA ALA A 97 11.21 16.54 -11.29
C ALA A 97 11.10 16.33 -12.80
N GLU A 98 10.20 15.45 -13.25
CA GLU A 98 9.91 15.27 -14.69
C GLU A 98 9.20 16.50 -15.30
N LEU A 99 8.37 17.19 -14.52
CA LEU A 99 7.61 18.36 -14.97
C LEU A 99 8.41 19.67 -14.86
N TYR A 100 9.21 19.83 -13.80
CA TYR A 100 9.93 21.05 -13.48
C TYR A 100 11.44 20.83 -13.56
N LYS A 101 12.10 21.48 -14.52
CA LYS A 101 13.55 21.37 -14.74
C LYS A 101 14.41 21.83 -13.54
N ASP A 102 13.84 22.65 -12.66
CA ASP A 102 14.53 23.16 -11.47
C ASP A 102 14.49 22.16 -10.29
N LYS A 103 13.77 21.04 -10.44
CA LYS A 103 13.68 19.99 -9.42
C LYS A 103 14.34 18.73 -9.94
N ASN A 104 15.19 18.12 -9.11
CA ASN A 104 15.85 16.85 -9.39
C ASN A 104 15.73 15.89 -8.20
N VAL A 105 15.91 14.60 -8.50
CA VAL A 105 15.84 13.49 -7.54
C VAL A 105 17.20 12.79 -7.42
N ASP A 106 18.28 13.54 -7.67
CA ASP A 106 19.66 13.04 -7.70
C ASP A 106 20.11 12.48 -6.32
N TYR A 107 19.41 12.84 -5.24
CA TYR A 107 19.60 12.24 -3.91
C TYR A 107 19.29 10.72 -3.87
N LEU A 108 18.63 10.16 -4.89
CA LEU A 108 18.38 8.71 -5.04
C LEU A 108 19.50 7.96 -5.80
N SER A 109 20.49 8.66 -6.35
CA SER A 109 21.57 8.08 -7.16
C SER A 109 22.58 7.28 -6.32
N SER A 110 22.83 7.70 -5.08
CA SER A 110 23.88 7.14 -4.21
C SER A 110 23.38 6.05 -3.23
N ILE A 111 22.16 5.52 -3.42
CA ILE A 111 21.59 4.55 -2.49
C ILE A 111 22.35 3.21 -2.55
N GLU A 112 23.09 2.91 -1.48
CA GLU A 112 23.82 1.65 -1.30
C GLU A 112 22.93 0.55 -0.68
N VAL A 113 22.07 0.93 0.26
CA VAL A 113 21.15 0.01 0.94
C VAL A 113 19.74 0.50 0.74
N LEU A 114 18.92 -0.30 0.07
CA LEU A 114 17.49 -0.08 -0.06
C LEU A 114 16.76 -1.06 0.84
N ILE A 115 16.08 -0.53 1.85
CA ILE A 115 15.17 -1.30 2.69
C ILE A 115 13.76 -0.99 2.23
N VAL A 116 13.11 -1.96 1.60
CA VAL A 116 11.68 -1.91 1.32
C VAL A 116 10.99 -2.61 2.47
N LEU A 117 10.61 -1.81 3.47
CA LEU A 117 9.83 -2.31 4.60
C LEU A 117 8.37 -2.45 4.17
N ILE A 118 7.95 -3.70 4.04
CA ILE A 118 6.56 -4.14 3.85
C ILE A 118 6.13 -4.92 5.12
N VAL A 119 6.69 -4.55 6.29
CA VAL A 119 6.45 -5.23 7.57
C VAL A 119 5.39 -4.46 8.35
N ASP A 120 4.18 -4.95 8.19
CA ASP A 120 3.22 -5.39 9.22
C ASP A 120 1.86 -5.59 8.55
N HIS A 121 1.64 -4.92 7.41
CA HIS A 121 0.50 -5.12 6.53
C HIS A 121 0.91 -4.81 5.09
N ALA A 122 1.49 -5.81 4.39
CA ALA A 122 1.74 -5.72 2.94
C ALA A 122 0.51 -5.31 2.14
N ASP A 123 -0.66 -5.57 2.70
CA ASP A 123 -1.95 -5.10 2.23
C ASP A 123 -1.95 -3.58 2.02
N ILE A 124 -1.38 -2.74 2.88
CA ILE A 124 -1.49 -1.27 2.72
C ILE A 124 -0.86 -0.79 1.40
N ILE A 125 0.38 -1.18 1.10
CA ILE A 125 1.07 -0.74 -0.13
C ILE A 125 0.40 -1.36 -1.37
N LEU A 126 -0.01 -2.64 -1.27
CA LEU A 126 -0.80 -3.29 -2.32
C LEU A 126 -2.16 -2.59 -2.53
N MET A 127 -2.77 -2.08 -1.45
CA MET A 127 -4.02 -1.31 -1.42
C MET A 127 -3.82 0.17 -1.76
N GLN A 128 -2.63 0.66 -2.12
CA GLN A 128 -2.46 2.01 -2.64
C GLN A 128 -2.15 1.98 -4.13
N ASN A 129 -0.99 1.47 -4.54
CA ASN A 129 -0.67 1.06 -5.91
C ASN A 129 0.76 0.49 -5.95
N TRP A 130 0.93 -0.78 -6.35
CA TRP A 130 2.27 -1.38 -6.44
C TRP A 130 3.13 -0.76 -7.56
N SER A 131 2.52 -0.17 -8.59
CA SER A 131 3.27 0.41 -9.70
C SER A 131 4.20 1.54 -9.25
N HIS A 132 3.82 2.30 -8.22
CA HIS A 132 4.67 3.36 -7.67
C HIS A 132 6.00 2.81 -7.15
N THR A 133 5.98 1.68 -6.45
CA THR A 133 7.20 1.02 -5.96
C THR A 133 8.11 0.60 -7.11
N ASN A 134 7.54 0.04 -8.18
CA ASN A 134 8.32 -0.35 -9.37
C ASN A 134 9.01 0.88 -9.99
N THR A 135 8.25 1.96 -10.24
CA THR A 135 8.79 3.20 -10.82
C THR A 135 9.87 3.82 -9.95
N ILE A 136 9.71 3.82 -8.61
CA ILE A 136 10.74 4.32 -7.70
C ILE A 136 12.02 3.51 -7.86
N VAL A 137 11.93 2.17 -7.83
CA VAL A 137 13.11 1.30 -7.91
C VAL A 137 13.82 1.41 -9.25
N GLU A 138 13.11 1.71 -10.34
CA GLU A 138 13.68 2.04 -11.66
C GLU A 138 14.40 3.39 -11.72
N GLN A 139 14.06 4.32 -10.84
CA GLN A 139 14.67 5.65 -10.75
C GLN A 139 15.85 5.67 -9.78
N LEU A 140 15.96 4.67 -8.89
CA LEU A 140 17.12 4.51 -8.02
C LEU A 140 18.40 4.24 -8.80
N ASN A 141 19.53 4.74 -8.29
CA ASN A 141 20.87 4.51 -8.83
C ASN A 141 21.08 4.97 -10.28
N ARG A 142 20.24 5.87 -10.79
CA ARG A 142 20.50 6.58 -12.05
C ARG A 142 21.67 7.54 -11.89
N ILE A 143 22.38 7.80 -12.99
CA ILE A 143 23.46 8.78 -13.01
C ILE A 143 22.84 10.16 -12.73
N PRO A 144 23.34 10.89 -11.71
CA PRO A 144 22.79 12.18 -11.34
C PRO A 144 22.97 13.18 -12.49
N SER A 145 22.01 14.10 -12.63
CA SER A 145 22.03 15.14 -13.65
C SER A 145 22.96 16.30 -13.31
N GLU A 146 23.11 16.59 -12.02
CA GLU A 146 23.98 17.65 -11.50
C GLU A 146 25.05 17.09 -10.55
N GLN A 147 26.15 17.84 -10.39
CA GLN A 147 27.29 17.41 -9.56
C GLN A 147 27.02 17.56 -8.05
N HIS A 148 26.14 18.47 -7.65
CA HIS A 148 25.80 18.76 -6.24
C HIS A 148 27.03 18.97 -5.31
N GLY A 149 28.13 19.50 -5.87
CA GLY A 149 29.38 19.71 -5.12
C GLY A 149 30.21 18.44 -4.85
N THR A 150 29.89 17.31 -5.49
CA THR A 150 30.59 16.03 -5.33
C THR A 150 31.93 16.03 -6.07
N ASP A 151 32.99 15.56 -5.41
CA ASP A 151 34.28 15.36 -6.06
C ASP A 151 34.28 14.06 -6.88
N ILE A 152 34.33 14.21 -8.20
CA ILE A 152 34.27 13.10 -9.17
C ILE A 152 35.40 12.10 -8.95
N MET A 153 36.56 12.54 -8.44
CA MET A 153 37.72 11.67 -8.21
C MET A 153 37.50 10.66 -7.07
N HIS A 154 36.53 10.92 -6.19
CA HIS A 154 36.17 10.03 -5.08
C HIS A 154 35.00 9.10 -5.43
N ILE A 155 34.38 9.25 -6.61
CA ILE A 155 33.28 8.40 -7.05
C ILE A 155 33.84 7.04 -7.49
N ARG A 156 33.25 5.96 -6.97
CA ARG A 156 33.66 4.61 -7.36
C ARG A 156 33.28 4.36 -8.81
N GLN A 157 34.18 3.72 -9.55
CA GLN A 157 34.07 3.58 -11.00
C GLN A 157 32.79 2.86 -11.45
N TRP A 158 32.30 1.89 -10.68
CA TRP A 158 31.05 1.20 -11.00
C TRP A 158 29.79 2.07 -10.91
N TYR A 159 29.81 3.20 -10.19
CA TYR A 159 28.73 4.19 -10.24
C TYR A 159 28.74 4.94 -11.58
N LEU A 160 29.93 5.25 -12.10
CA LEU A 160 30.11 5.90 -13.40
C LEU A 160 29.76 4.95 -14.56
N ASP A 161 30.07 3.66 -14.39
CA ASP A 161 29.77 2.60 -15.38
C ASP A 161 28.30 2.14 -15.34
N GLY A 162 27.45 2.74 -14.50
CA GLY A 162 26.03 2.37 -14.37
C GLY A 162 25.79 1.00 -13.73
N GLN A 163 26.80 0.43 -13.05
CA GLN A 163 26.73 -0.87 -12.38
C GLN A 163 26.26 -0.77 -10.92
N ALA A 164 25.93 0.42 -10.44
CA ALA A 164 25.40 0.65 -9.08
C ALA A 164 24.23 -0.29 -8.70
N PRO A 165 23.25 -0.62 -9.58
CA PRO A 165 22.17 -1.56 -9.24
C PRO A 165 22.65 -2.98 -8.86
N LEU A 166 23.85 -3.41 -9.27
CA LEU A 166 24.42 -4.73 -8.95
C LEU A 166 25.02 -4.79 -7.54
N TYR A 167 25.47 -3.64 -7.03
CA TYR A 167 26.14 -3.52 -5.73
C TYR A 167 25.22 -3.00 -4.62
N ARG A 168 24.01 -2.57 -4.97
CA ARG A 168 22.99 -2.16 -3.99
C ARG A 168 22.47 -3.38 -3.24
N GLN A 169 22.48 -3.31 -1.91
CA GLN A 169 21.80 -4.29 -1.08
C GLN A 169 20.31 -3.94 -0.99
N SER A 170 19.44 -4.78 -1.57
CA SER A 170 17.98 -4.64 -1.46
C SER A 170 17.43 -5.65 -0.45
N ILE A 171 16.82 -5.15 0.63
CA ILE A 171 16.17 -5.96 1.66
C ILE A 171 14.67 -5.71 1.57
N ILE A 172 13.91 -6.75 1.22
CA ILE A 172 12.45 -6.70 1.18
C ILE A 172 11.94 -7.54 2.35
N LEU A 173 11.18 -6.90 3.24
CA LEU A 173 10.60 -7.55 4.40
C LEU A 173 9.08 -7.50 4.26
N SER A 174 8.39 -8.63 4.20
CA SER A 174 6.94 -8.70 4.01
C SER A 174 6.28 -9.75 4.90
N SER A 175 5.04 -9.52 5.34
CA SER A 175 4.24 -10.51 6.06
C SER A 175 3.81 -11.69 5.18
N HIS A 176 3.57 -11.43 3.89
CA HIS A 176 3.06 -12.39 2.91
C HIS A 176 3.84 -12.33 1.60
N ILE A 177 3.82 -13.42 0.83
CA ILE A 177 4.42 -13.47 -0.51
C ILE A 177 3.34 -13.13 -1.54
N SER A 178 3.55 -12.06 -2.30
CA SER A 178 2.73 -11.70 -3.46
C SER A 178 3.51 -11.89 -4.77
N PRO A 179 2.81 -12.10 -5.90
CA PRO A 179 3.45 -12.12 -7.21
C PRO A 179 4.16 -10.79 -7.52
N ASP A 180 3.61 -9.67 -7.09
CA ASP A 180 4.19 -8.33 -7.28
C ASP A 180 5.55 -8.17 -6.59
N ILE A 181 5.66 -8.64 -5.33
CA ILE A 181 6.92 -8.66 -4.58
C ILE A 181 7.94 -9.56 -5.28
N ASN A 182 7.51 -10.73 -5.74
CA ASN A 182 8.39 -11.63 -6.48
C ASN A 182 8.85 -11.02 -7.81
N GLY A 183 7.97 -10.30 -8.51
CA GLY A 183 8.30 -9.55 -9.71
C GLY A 183 9.38 -8.50 -9.44
N LEU A 184 9.17 -7.65 -8.44
CA LEU A 184 10.15 -6.64 -8.03
C LEU A 184 11.52 -7.27 -7.68
N PHE A 185 11.48 -8.35 -6.88
CA PHE A 185 12.68 -9.07 -6.46
C PHE A 185 13.44 -9.69 -7.64
N ASN A 186 12.72 -10.25 -8.62
CA ASN A 186 13.33 -10.92 -9.76
C ASN A 186 13.88 -9.92 -10.79
N HIS A 187 13.12 -8.86 -11.10
CA HIS A 187 13.46 -7.90 -12.16
C HIS A 187 14.43 -6.80 -11.71
N HIS A 188 14.31 -6.29 -10.48
CA HIS A 188 15.03 -5.07 -10.07
C HIS A 188 16.14 -5.28 -9.02
N CYS A 189 16.21 -6.46 -8.38
CA CYS A 189 17.29 -6.77 -7.44
C CYS A 189 18.36 -7.60 -8.16
N LEU A 190 19.33 -6.98 -8.85
CA LEU A 190 20.26 -7.70 -9.74
C LEU A 190 21.52 -8.27 -9.04
N ASN A 191 21.73 -7.95 -7.75
CA ASN A 191 22.78 -8.40 -6.82
C ASN A 191 23.90 -9.31 -7.39
N HIS A 192 25.15 -8.84 -7.33
CA HIS A 192 26.32 -9.60 -7.80
C HIS A 192 26.49 -10.99 -7.13
N GLU A 193 26.32 -11.09 -5.81
CA GLU A 193 26.48 -12.36 -5.06
C GLU A 193 25.19 -13.21 -5.01
N GLY A 194 24.14 -12.79 -5.73
CA GLY A 194 22.88 -13.51 -5.81
C GLY A 194 21.83 -13.06 -4.81
N LYS A 195 20.87 -13.96 -4.55
CA LYS A 195 19.60 -13.64 -3.88
C LYS A 195 19.23 -14.73 -2.88
N VAL A 196 18.76 -14.32 -1.70
CA VAL A 196 18.25 -15.23 -0.67
C VAL A 196 16.80 -14.85 -0.38
N LYS A 197 15.91 -15.85 -0.35
CA LYS A 197 14.51 -15.68 0.01
C LYS A 197 14.17 -16.60 1.19
N LEU A 198 13.72 -16.02 2.29
CA LEU A 198 13.18 -16.74 3.43
C LEU A 198 11.65 -16.61 3.40
N ALA A 199 10.95 -17.74 3.41
CA ALA A 199 9.49 -17.78 3.43
C ALA A 199 9.03 -18.44 4.73
N SER A 200 8.22 -17.75 5.52
CA SER A 200 7.58 -18.32 6.70
C SER A 200 6.33 -19.09 6.30
N GLU A 201 6.26 -20.37 6.67
CA GLU A 201 5.02 -21.14 6.55
C GLU A 201 4.11 -20.84 7.73
N TYR A 202 2.92 -20.31 7.44
CA TYR A 202 1.90 -20.06 8.46
C TYR A 202 0.91 -21.22 8.54
N LYS A 203 0.53 -21.61 9.75
CA LYS A 203 -0.55 -22.59 9.95
C LYS A 203 -1.86 -22.00 9.43
N GLY A 204 -2.62 -22.79 8.66
CA GLY A 204 -3.89 -22.37 8.08
C GLY A 204 -4.87 -21.81 9.12
N VAL A 205 -5.44 -20.64 8.81
CA VAL A 205 -6.40 -19.94 9.67
C VAL A 205 -7.86 -20.28 9.37
N LEU A 206 -8.14 -21.04 8.30
CA LEU A 206 -9.49 -21.48 7.94
C LEU A 206 -10.25 -22.13 9.11
N PRO A 207 -9.63 -22.98 9.96
CA PRO A 207 -10.32 -23.55 11.12
C PRO A 207 -10.65 -22.53 12.22
N LYS A 208 -10.04 -21.33 12.19
CA LYS A 208 -10.26 -20.25 13.16
C LYS A 208 -11.40 -19.32 12.75
N VAL A 209 -12.02 -19.52 11.58
CA VAL A 209 -13.18 -18.73 11.15
C VAL A 209 -14.35 -19.07 12.07
N VAL A 210 -14.83 -18.05 12.80
CA VAL A 210 -15.83 -18.18 13.88
C VAL A 210 -17.16 -18.78 13.41
N LEU A 211 -17.51 -18.54 12.14
CA LEU A 211 -18.72 -19.06 11.53
C LEU A 211 -18.37 -20.24 10.61
N GLN A 212 -18.97 -21.41 10.88
CA GLN A 212 -18.89 -22.56 9.99
C GLN A 212 -19.80 -22.33 8.78
N ILE A 213 -19.33 -21.54 7.83
CA ILE A 213 -20.01 -21.28 6.56
C ILE A 213 -19.61 -22.36 5.55
N GLN A 214 -20.54 -22.81 4.73
CA GLN A 214 -20.23 -23.71 3.62
C GLN A 214 -19.40 -22.94 2.58
N GLN A 215 -18.15 -23.37 2.39
CA GLN A 215 -17.24 -22.81 1.39
C GLN A 215 -17.21 -23.72 0.17
N ILE A 216 -17.53 -23.17 -1.00
CA ILE A 216 -17.53 -23.88 -2.28
C ILE A 216 -16.48 -23.23 -3.16
N TYR A 217 -15.49 -24.01 -3.59
CA TYR A 217 -14.45 -23.58 -4.52
C TYR A 217 -14.77 -24.13 -5.90
N GLU A 218 -15.08 -23.25 -6.85
CA GLU A 218 -15.24 -23.62 -8.25
C GLU A 218 -13.94 -23.31 -9.01
N ARG A 219 -13.36 -24.34 -9.64
CA ARG A 219 -12.19 -24.16 -10.50
C ARG A 219 -12.63 -23.70 -11.89
N PHE A 220 -11.89 -22.74 -12.44
CA PHE A 220 -11.97 -22.33 -13.83
C PHE A 220 -10.61 -22.56 -14.50
N ASP A 221 -10.63 -22.77 -15.81
CA ASP A 221 -9.42 -22.98 -16.60
C ASP A 221 -9.07 -21.68 -17.34
N ALA A 222 -7.78 -21.33 -17.31
CA ALA A 222 -7.22 -20.23 -18.07
C ALA A 222 -6.01 -20.75 -18.85
N ASN A 223 -5.89 -20.33 -20.12
CA ASN A 223 -4.81 -20.80 -21.00
C ASN A 223 -3.44 -20.23 -20.59
N THR A 224 -3.44 -18.99 -20.08
CA THR A 224 -2.26 -18.27 -19.61
C THR A 224 -2.57 -17.50 -18.32
N ALA A 225 -1.53 -17.01 -17.65
CA ALA A 225 -1.69 -16.16 -16.47
C ALA A 225 -2.28 -14.78 -16.82
N GLU A 226 -2.03 -14.28 -18.03
CA GLU A 226 -2.55 -13.00 -18.52
C GLU A 226 -4.05 -13.08 -18.82
N ASP A 227 -4.50 -14.20 -19.41
CA ASP A 227 -5.91 -14.44 -19.71
C ASP A 227 -6.74 -14.83 -18.48
N ALA A 228 -6.12 -14.96 -17.30
CA ALA A 228 -6.78 -15.50 -16.11
C ALA A 228 -7.95 -14.62 -15.64
N ASP A 229 -7.81 -13.30 -15.72
CA ASP A 229 -8.86 -12.36 -15.30
C ASP A 229 -10.03 -12.34 -16.30
N ASP A 230 -9.73 -12.45 -17.60
CA ASP A 230 -10.74 -12.56 -18.67
C ASP A 230 -11.50 -13.88 -18.56
N ALA A 231 -10.80 -15.00 -18.37
CA ALA A 231 -11.40 -16.32 -18.19
C ALA A 231 -12.27 -16.38 -16.92
N ARG A 232 -11.84 -15.76 -15.82
CA ARG A 232 -12.61 -15.65 -14.58
C ARG A 232 -13.89 -14.86 -14.79
N PHE A 233 -13.81 -13.71 -15.47
CA PHE A 233 -14.98 -12.90 -15.79
C PHE A 233 -15.96 -13.65 -16.69
N ASP A 234 -15.46 -14.33 -17.72
CA ASP A 234 -16.26 -15.17 -18.60
C ASP A 234 -16.98 -16.30 -17.85
N TYR A 235 -16.27 -16.96 -16.94
CA TYR A 235 -16.83 -18.00 -16.07
C TYR A 235 -17.95 -17.43 -15.19
N PHE A 236 -17.70 -16.28 -14.56
CA PHE A 236 -18.71 -15.59 -13.75
C PHE A 236 -19.97 -15.29 -14.57
N THR A 237 -19.79 -14.74 -15.76
CA THR A 237 -20.87 -14.34 -16.68
C THR A 237 -21.71 -15.53 -17.13
N LYS A 238 -21.06 -16.65 -17.50
CA LYS A 238 -21.71 -17.82 -18.10
C LYS A 238 -22.30 -18.79 -17.07
N LYS A 239 -21.67 -18.95 -15.90
CA LYS A 239 -22.04 -20.01 -14.93
C LYS A 239 -22.51 -19.50 -13.57
N VAL A 240 -21.96 -18.40 -13.07
CA VAL A 240 -22.25 -17.92 -11.70
C VAL A 240 -23.43 -16.95 -11.71
N PHE A 241 -23.41 -15.96 -12.60
CA PHE A 241 -24.44 -14.93 -12.65
C PHE A 241 -25.85 -15.46 -12.95
N PRO A 242 -26.06 -16.45 -13.86
CA PRO A 242 -27.38 -17.03 -14.06
C PRO A 242 -27.96 -17.64 -12.78
N LYS A 243 -27.13 -18.37 -12.00
CA LYS A 243 -27.54 -18.93 -10.70
C LYS A 243 -27.96 -17.84 -9.70
N ILE A 244 -27.26 -16.70 -9.70
CA ILE A 244 -27.56 -15.53 -8.86
C ILE A 244 -28.87 -14.86 -9.31
N LYS A 245 -29.09 -14.73 -10.61
CA LYS A 245 -30.29 -14.11 -11.19
C LYS A 245 -31.54 -14.94 -10.93
N ASP A 246 -31.43 -16.26 -11.06
CA ASP A 246 -32.52 -17.22 -10.85
C ASP A 246 -32.79 -17.45 -9.35
N SER A 247 -31.86 -17.08 -8.48
CA SER A 247 -32.06 -17.11 -7.03
C SER A 247 -33.14 -16.11 -6.61
N THR A 248 -34.17 -16.63 -5.96
CA THR A 248 -35.21 -15.83 -5.28
C THR A 248 -34.70 -15.22 -3.98
N GLN A 249 -33.66 -15.81 -3.38
CA GLN A 249 -32.98 -15.29 -2.21
C GLN A 249 -32.08 -14.11 -2.65
N GLY A 250 -32.47 -12.89 -2.25
CA GLY A 250 -31.61 -11.71 -2.34
C GLY A 250 -30.55 -11.68 -1.24
N GLY A 251 -29.78 -10.60 -1.18
CA GLY A 251 -28.75 -10.43 -0.15
C GLY A 251 -27.39 -11.04 -0.54
N ILE A 252 -27.08 -11.08 -1.84
CA ILE A 252 -25.82 -11.65 -2.34
C ILE A 252 -24.77 -10.55 -2.40
N MET A 253 -23.62 -10.78 -1.75
CA MET A 253 -22.47 -9.90 -1.82
C MET A 253 -21.43 -10.47 -2.78
N LEU A 254 -21.06 -9.68 -3.78
CA LEU A 254 -19.97 -9.95 -4.70
C LEU A 254 -18.75 -9.18 -4.21
N PHE A 255 -17.72 -9.90 -3.79
CA PHE A 255 -16.46 -9.33 -3.33
C PHE A 255 -15.42 -9.39 -4.45
N SER A 256 -14.73 -8.29 -4.69
CA SER A 256 -13.70 -8.16 -5.73
C SER A 256 -12.41 -7.60 -5.13
N SER A 257 -11.28 -8.27 -5.37
CA SER A 257 -9.96 -7.80 -4.95
C SER A 257 -9.42 -6.72 -5.89
N SER A 258 -9.63 -6.87 -7.20
CA SER A 258 -9.19 -5.90 -8.20
C SER A 258 -10.25 -4.83 -8.52
N TYR A 259 -9.81 -3.59 -8.69
CA TYR A 259 -10.68 -2.49 -9.16
C TYR A 259 -11.11 -2.65 -10.63
N PHE A 260 -10.25 -3.25 -11.47
CA PHE A 260 -10.58 -3.50 -12.87
C PHE A 260 -11.70 -4.54 -13.01
N GLU A 261 -11.64 -5.61 -12.22
CA GLU A 261 -12.72 -6.60 -12.13
C GLU A 261 -14.02 -5.97 -11.64
N PHE A 262 -13.94 -5.12 -10.61
CA PHE A 262 -15.10 -4.37 -10.10
C PHE A 262 -15.80 -3.55 -11.19
N ILE A 263 -15.04 -2.82 -12.02
CA ILE A 263 -15.61 -2.03 -13.13
C ILE A 263 -16.29 -2.95 -14.15
N ARG A 264 -15.64 -4.05 -14.53
CA ARG A 264 -16.17 -5.01 -15.51
C ARG A 264 -17.47 -5.63 -15.03
N VAL A 265 -17.51 -6.12 -13.79
CA VAL A 265 -18.71 -6.68 -13.17
C VAL A 265 -19.81 -5.63 -13.05
N ARG A 266 -19.49 -4.40 -12.61
CA ARG A 266 -20.47 -3.30 -12.57
C ARG A 266 -21.12 -3.04 -13.93
N ASN A 267 -20.30 -2.92 -14.98
CA ASN A 267 -20.79 -2.63 -16.32
C ASN A 267 -21.67 -3.77 -16.84
N PHE A 268 -21.31 -5.02 -16.54
CA PHE A 268 -22.12 -6.19 -16.87
C PHE A 268 -23.44 -6.26 -16.09
N LEU A 269 -23.43 -6.01 -14.78
CA LEU A 269 -24.67 -5.95 -13.98
C LEU A 269 -25.61 -4.85 -14.47
N LYS A 270 -25.06 -3.73 -14.95
CA LYS A 270 -25.83 -2.65 -15.58
C LYS A 270 -26.47 -3.09 -16.89
N SER A 271 -25.75 -3.81 -17.75
CA SER A 271 -26.29 -4.30 -19.04
C SER A 271 -27.36 -5.37 -18.87
N GLN A 272 -27.31 -6.13 -17.77
CA GLN A 272 -28.32 -7.13 -17.41
C GLN A 272 -29.50 -6.58 -16.61
N GLU A 273 -29.57 -5.26 -16.41
CA GLU A 273 -30.59 -4.57 -15.60
C GLU A 273 -30.77 -5.17 -14.20
N ALA A 274 -29.69 -5.68 -13.60
CA ALA A 274 -29.73 -6.32 -12.30
C ALA A 274 -30.01 -5.31 -11.17
N SER A 275 -30.70 -5.77 -10.11
CA SER A 275 -30.90 -4.95 -8.91
C SER A 275 -29.66 -5.02 -8.01
N TYR A 276 -28.68 -4.13 -8.24
CA TYR A 276 -27.44 -4.05 -7.46
C TYR A 276 -27.22 -2.70 -6.77
N CYS A 277 -26.36 -2.70 -5.76
CA CYS A 277 -25.79 -1.53 -5.11
C CYS A 277 -24.25 -1.62 -5.11
N LEU A 278 -23.59 -0.47 -4.98
CA LEU A 278 -22.14 -0.35 -5.06
C LEU A 278 -21.59 0.14 -3.73
N LEU A 279 -20.56 -0.55 -3.25
CA LEU A 279 -19.64 -0.07 -2.23
C LEU A 279 -18.22 -0.18 -2.79
N GLY A 280 -17.84 0.84 -3.55
CA GLY A 280 -16.48 1.00 -4.04
C GLY A 280 -15.73 2.08 -3.26
N GLU A 281 -14.42 2.12 -3.45
CA GLU A 281 -13.51 3.11 -2.85
C GLU A 281 -13.93 4.56 -3.13
N TYR A 282 -14.34 4.87 -4.36
CA TYR A 282 -14.71 6.22 -4.78
C TYR A 282 -16.20 6.56 -4.55
N THR A 283 -16.91 5.77 -3.74
CA THR A 283 -18.34 6.02 -3.48
C THR A 283 -18.47 7.01 -2.34
N GLU A 284 -19.28 8.05 -2.51
CA GLU A 284 -19.52 9.02 -1.43
C GLU A 284 -20.15 8.37 -0.20
N GLN A 285 -19.84 8.92 0.99
CA GLN A 285 -20.35 8.39 2.27
C GLN A 285 -21.88 8.39 2.36
N SER A 286 -22.52 9.37 1.71
CA SER A 286 -23.97 9.51 1.57
C SER A 286 -24.57 8.31 0.81
N ASP A 287 -23.96 7.96 -0.31
CA ASP A 287 -24.36 6.86 -1.18
C ASP A 287 -24.04 5.50 -0.55
N ILE A 288 -22.93 5.37 0.16
CA ILE A 288 -22.59 4.17 0.95
C ILE A 288 -23.67 3.90 2.00
N SER A 289 -24.07 4.92 2.75
CA SER A 289 -25.10 4.78 3.79
C SER A 289 -26.44 4.37 3.18
N ARG A 290 -26.80 4.96 2.03
CA ARG A 290 -28.02 4.63 1.28
C ARG A 290 -27.98 3.20 0.71
N ALA A 291 -26.86 2.79 0.13
CA ALA A 291 -26.65 1.46 -0.42
C ALA A 291 -26.79 0.36 0.64
N ARG A 292 -26.25 0.60 1.84
CA ARG A 292 -26.39 -0.32 2.99
C ARG A 292 -27.85 -0.49 3.40
N VAL A 293 -28.60 0.61 3.51
CA VAL A 293 -30.04 0.56 3.84
C VAL A 293 -30.81 -0.18 2.75
N TRP A 294 -30.54 0.09 1.47
CA TRP A 294 -31.22 -0.59 0.36
C TRP A 294 -30.95 -2.08 0.30
N PHE A 295 -29.74 -2.51 0.66
CA PHE A 295 -29.40 -3.93 0.72
C PHE A 295 -30.06 -4.60 1.93
N PHE A 296 -30.09 -3.92 3.08
CA PHE A 296 -30.76 -4.42 4.28
C PHE A 296 -32.27 -4.54 4.12
N ASP A 297 -32.91 -3.52 3.53
CA ASP A 297 -34.34 -3.53 3.20
C ASP A 297 -34.70 -4.56 2.11
N GLY A 298 -33.71 -5.19 1.47
CA GLY A 298 -33.91 -6.11 0.35
C GLY A 298 -34.34 -5.44 -0.96
N LYS A 299 -34.33 -4.09 -1.03
CA LYS A 299 -34.62 -3.32 -2.26
C LYS A 299 -33.60 -3.62 -3.36
N LYS A 300 -32.34 -3.80 -2.97
CA LYS A 300 -31.25 -4.24 -3.85
C LYS A 300 -30.83 -5.66 -3.48
N LYS A 301 -30.85 -6.56 -4.46
CA LYS A 301 -30.56 -7.99 -4.24
C LYS A 301 -29.07 -8.29 -4.19
N ILE A 302 -28.26 -7.50 -4.89
CA ILE A 302 -26.82 -7.70 -5.05
C ILE A 302 -26.06 -6.50 -4.48
N MET A 303 -24.98 -6.75 -3.76
CA MET A 303 -24.02 -5.73 -3.33
C MET A 303 -22.65 -6.03 -3.91
N LEU A 304 -22.09 -5.10 -4.68
CA LEU A 304 -20.72 -5.20 -5.17
C LEU A 304 -19.80 -4.47 -4.19
N TYR A 305 -18.80 -5.17 -3.66
CA TYR A 305 -17.91 -4.67 -2.61
C TYR A 305 -16.44 -4.89 -2.97
N THR A 306 -15.60 -3.86 -2.82
CA THR A 306 -14.16 -3.96 -3.09
C THR A 306 -13.35 -4.24 -1.84
N GLU A 307 -12.24 -4.95 -2.02
CA GLU A 307 -11.26 -5.21 -0.96
C GLU A 307 -10.69 -3.90 -0.38
N ARG A 308 -10.36 -2.92 -1.23
CA ARG A 308 -9.89 -1.59 -0.78
C ARG A 308 -10.92 -0.88 0.11
N ALA A 309 -12.20 -0.88 -0.27
CA ALA A 309 -13.25 -0.28 0.55
C ALA A 309 -13.45 -1.06 1.87
N HIS A 310 -13.22 -2.37 1.86
CA HIS A 310 -13.18 -3.17 3.08
C HIS A 310 -12.00 -2.82 3.97
N PHE A 311 -10.81 -2.68 3.40
CA PHE A 311 -9.58 -2.35 4.12
C PHE A 311 -9.70 -1.03 4.89
N TYR A 312 -10.06 0.05 4.19
CA TYR A 312 -10.12 1.41 4.78
C TYR A 312 -11.31 1.62 5.73
N HIS A 313 -12.47 1.04 5.43
CA HIS A 313 -13.68 1.38 6.18
C HIS A 313 -14.17 0.28 7.10
N ARG A 314 -13.95 -1.00 6.76
CA ARG A 314 -14.47 -2.19 7.46
C ARG A 314 -15.92 -2.02 7.89
N TYR A 315 -16.79 -1.74 6.92
CA TYR A 315 -18.21 -1.53 7.20
C TYR A 315 -18.84 -2.79 7.79
N LYS A 316 -19.61 -2.63 8.88
CA LYS A 316 -20.50 -3.68 9.39
C LYS A 316 -21.70 -3.76 8.45
N ILE A 317 -21.69 -4.74 7.54
CA ILE A 317 -22.73 -4.89 6.51
C ILE A 317 -23.95 -5.64 7.06
N LEU A 318 -23.75 -6.48 8.08
CA LEU A 318 -24.80 -7.16 8.84
C LEU A 318 -24.68 -6.74 10.31
N SER A 319 -25.82 -6.61 11.01
CA SER A 319 -25.87 -6.21 12.43
C SER A 319 -25.19 -7.22 13.33
#